data_AF-A0AA86VBV1-F1
#
_entry.id   AF-A0AA86VBV1-F1
#
_cell.length_a   1.000
_cell.length_b   1.000
_cell.length_c   1.000
_cell.angle_alpha   90.00
_cell.angle_beta   90.00
_cell.angle_gamma   90.00
#
_symmetry.space_group_name_H-M   'P 1'
#
loop_
_entity.id
_entity.type
_entity.pdbx_description
1 polymer ?
#
loop_
_entity_poly.entity_id
_entity_poly.type
_entity_poly.pdbx_seq_one_letter_code
_entity_poly.pdbx_strand_id
1 'polypeptide(L)' 'RGFLILRPGGIIFGHDYFFEEDNRGVQRAVDLFAKVHNLKVNVDGEHWILNLESTTKQN' A
#
# COMPACT_ATOMS: atom_id res chain seq x y z
N ARG A 1 -3.99 -9.31 10.02
CA ARG A 1 -4.74 -10.47 9.46
C ARG A 1 -5.52 -10.13 8.18
N GLY A 2 -6.05 -8.91 8.00
CA GLY A 2 -6.85 -8.54 6.82
C GLY A 2 -6.17 -8.78 5.45
N PHE A 3 -4.85 -8.67 5.35
CA PHE A 3 -4.14 -9.02 4.11
C PHE A 3 -4.33 -10.48 3.66
N LEU A 4 -4.44 -11.43 4.61
CA LEU A 4 -4.53 -12.86 4.29
C LEU A 4 -5.86 -13.27 3.64
N ILE A 5 -6.87 -12.39 3.67
CA ILE A 5 -8.17 -12.63 3.04
C ILE A 5 -8.30 -11.92 1.69
N LEU A 6 -7.25 -11.22 1.23
CA LEU A 6 -7.26 -10.52 -0.05
C LEU A 6 -7.34 -11.53 -1.21
N ARG A 7 -8.29 -11.31 -2.11
CA ARG A 7 -8.48 -12.12 -3.33
C ARG A 7 -7.94 -11.36 -4.55
N PRO A 8 -7.70 -12.03 -5.69
CA PRO A 8 -7.35 -11.34 -6.94
C PRO A 8 -8.32 -10.18 -7.24
N GLY A 9 -7.78 -9.00 -7.54
CA GLY A 9 -8.56 -7.76 -7.72
C GLY A 9 -8.93 -7.02 -6.44
N GLY A 10 -8.61 -7.57 -5.26
CA GLY A 10 -8.81 -6.92 -3.98
C GLY A 10 -7.86 -5.73 -3.77
N ILE A 11 -8.36 -4.71 -3.08
CA ILE A 11 -7.65 -3.48 -2.76
C ILE A 11 -7.56 -3.34 -1.24
N ILE A 12 -6.42 -2.89 -0.74
CA ILE A 12 -6.28 -2.42 0.65
C ILE A 12 -6.10 -0.91 0.60
N PHE A 13 -6.81 -0.18 1.46
CA PHE A 13 -6.69 1.27 1.55
C PHE A 13 -6.72 1.72 3.01
N GLY A 14 -6.21 2.92 3.27
CA GLY A 14 -6.20 3.54 4.59
C GLY A 14 -5.98 5.06 4.53
N HIS A 15 -5.95 5.69 5.70
CA HIS A 15 -5.76 7.14 5.90
C HIS A 15 -4.41 7.46 6.59
N ASP A 16 -4.19 8.74 6.90
CA ASP A 16 -3.05 9.31 7.64
C ASP A 16 -1.67 9.00 7.05
N TYR A 17 -1.57 8.94 5.72
CA TYR A 17 -0.31 8.62 5.06
C TYR A 17 0.80 9.64 5.38
N PHE A 18 0.46 10.92 5.51
CA PHE A 18 1.40 12.01 5.81
C PHE A 18 1.01 12.69 7.13
N PHE A 19 1.32 12.08 8.29
CA PHE A 19 1.20 12.74 9.59
C PHE A 19 2.58 13.14 10.13
N GLU A 20 2.62 14.24 10.89
CA GLU A 20 3.75 15.19 11.15
C GLU A 20 5.07 14.62 11.71
N GLU A 21 5.16 13.32 11.97
CA GLU A 21 6.37 12.63 12.39
C GLU A 21 6.95 11.84 11.21
N ASP A 22 7.43 12.59 10.21
CA ASP A 22 7.93 12.08 8.94
C ASP A 22 8.74 10.79 9.09
N ASN A 23 8.33 9.77 8.33
CA ASN A 23 9.01 8.48 8.21
C ASN A 23 9.09 7.64 9.50
N ARG A 24 8.23 7.88 10.50
CA ARG A 24 8.08 7.03 11.70
C ARG A 24 6.66 6.48 11.92
N GLY A 25 5.66 7.05 11.24
CA GLY A 25 4.26 6.66 11.37
C GLY A 25 3.76 5.71 10.27
N VAL A 26 2.51 5.94 9.86
CA VAL A 26 1.77 5.12 8.88
C VAL A 26 2.54 4.96 7.57
N GLN A 27 3.13 6.03 7.05
CA GLN A 27 3.93 6.01 5.81
C GLN A 27 4.96 4.86 5.81
N ARG A 28 5.81 4.81 6.83
CA ARG A 28 6.88 3.81 6.94
C ARG A 28 6.30 2.40 7.04
N ALA A 29 5.23 2.22 7.80
CA ALA A 29 4.59 0.92 7.95
C ALA A 29 4.02 0.43 6.61
N VAL A 30 3.35 1.32 5.87
CA VAL A 30 2.78 1.02 4.56
C VAL A 30 3.89 0.72 3.54
N ASP A 31 4.93 1.54 3.48
CA ASP A 31 6.07 1.35 2.56
C ASP A 31 6.80 0.02 2.82
N LEU A 32 7.08 -0.30 4.09
CA LEU A 32 7.72 -1.57 4.45
C LEU A 32 6.83 -2.76 4.13
N PHE A 33 5.54 -2.67 4.42
CA PHE A 33 4.59 -3.72 4.13
C PHE A 33 4.47 -3.97 2.61
N ALA A 34 4.37 -2.90 1.83
CA ALA A 34 4.31 -2.96 0.37
C ALA A 34 5.55 -3.65 -0.20
N LYS A 35 6.74 -3.28 0.30
CA LYS A 35 8.01 -3.87 -0.10
C LYS A 35 8.10 -5.36 0.21
N VAL A 36 7.69 -5.78 1.41
CA VAL A 36 7.71 -7.20 1.82
C VAL A 36 6.75 -8.05 0.98
N HIS A 37 5.64 -7.48 0.54
CA HIS A 37 4.58 -8.19 -0.19
C HIS A 37 4.54 -7.92 -1.69
N ASN A 38 5.53 -7.21 -2.24
CA ASN A 38 5.59 -6.82 -3.65
C ASN A 38 4.31 -6.13 -4.15
N LEU A 39 3.83 -5.17 -3.35
CA LEU A 39 2.66 -4.34 -3.65
C LEU A 39 3.12 -2.93 -4.02
N LYS A 40 2.28 -2.22 -4.78
CA LYS A 40 2.50 -0.81 -5.08
C LYS A 40 1.66 0.06 -4.16
N VAL A 41 2.28 1.09 -3.58
CA VAL A 41 1.57 2.16 -2.86
C VAL A 41 1.17 3.24 -3.86
N ASN A 42 -0.10 3.62 -3.86
CA ASN A 42 -0.61 4.79 -4.55
C ASN A 42 -1.20 5.72 -3.49
N VAL A 43 -0.88 7.01 -3.56
CA VAL A 43 -1.23 7.99 -2.51
C VAL A 43 -2.14 9.05 -3.11
N ASP A 44 -3.19 9.42 -2.37
CA ASP A 44 -4.15 10.46 -2.72
C ASP A 44 -4.46 11.32 -1.48
N GLY A 45 -3.83 12.50 -1.39
CA GLY A 45 -3.86 13.33 -0.19
C GLY A 45 -3.31 12.58 1.02
N GLU A 46 -4.11 12.47 2.09
CA GLU A 46 -3.79 11.70 3.30
C GLU A 46 -4.09 10.20 3.16
N HIS A 47 -4.68 9.76 2.05
CA HIS A 47 -5.07 8.37 1.83
C HIS A 47 -4.01 7.59 1.07
N TRP A 48 -3.97 6.28 1.30
CA TRP A 48 -3.09 5.36 0.58
C TRP A 48 -3.85 4.11 0.14
N ILE A 49 -3.38 3.54 -0.97
CA ILE A 49 -3.96 2.36 -1.62
C ILE A 49 -2.81 1.40 -1.96
N LEU A 50 -2.92 0.16 -1.48
CA LEU A 50 -2.09 -0.96 -1.90
C LEU A 50 -2.83 -1.79 -2.94
N ASN A 51 -2.17 -2.01 -4.08
CA ASN A 51 -2.61 -2.96 -5.08
C ASN A 51 -1.47 -3.92 -5.45
N LEU A 52 -1.84 -5.12 -5.89
CA LEU A 52 -0.90 -6.03 -6.52
C LEU A 52 -0.33 -5.31 -7.74
N GLU A 53 1.00 -5.34 -7.91
CA GLU A 53 1.56 -4.98 -9.19
C GLU A 53 0.95 -5.91 -10.24
N SER A 54 0.13 -5.34 -11.14
CA SER A 54 -0.12 -6.02 -12.39
C SER A 54 1.24 -6.06 -13.08
N THR A 55 1.86 -7.24 -13.14
CA THR A 55 2.82 -7.54 -14.20
C THR A 55 2.07 -7.45 -15.53
N THR A 56 1.80 -6.24 -15.99
CA THR A 56 1.64 -5.97 -17.40
C THR A 56 2.97 -6.34 -18.00
N LYS A 57 3.05 -7.56 -18.56
CA LYS A 57 4.03 -7.84 -19.60
C LYS A 57 3.84 -6.74 -20.64
N GLN A 58 4.84 -5.89 -20.78
CA GLN A 58 4.95 -5.03 -21.94
C GLN A 58 5.05 -5.98 -23.14
N ASN A 59 4.00 -6.00 -23.95
CA ASN A 59 4.05 -6.58 -25.30
C ASN A 59 4.70 -5.55 -26.23
#